data_AF-A0A943LC55-F1
#
_entry.id   AF-A0A943LC55-F1
#
_cell.length_a   1.000
_cell.length_b   1.000
_cell.length_c   1.000
_cell.angle_alpha   90.00
_cell.angle_beta   90.00
_cell.angle_gamma   90.00
#
_symmetry.space_group_name_H-M   'P 1'
#
loop_
_entity.id
_entity.type
_entity.pdbx_description
1 polymer ?
#
loop_
_entity_poly.entity_id
_entity_poly.type
_entity_poly.pdbx_seq_one_letter_code
_entity_poly.pdbx_strand_id
1 'polypeptide(L)'
;MSEKMTEKTYRIEGLSCANCAGKFEKNVKQLPGVTNATVNFGASKISVEGQTTIEELEEAGAFENLIIRNDQENPEQVRSKESFIKRNIALIISLGFILVAVISQLSLGEDHLLTKALYILAIIIGGYDLFKEGFSDLIKLDFSMESLMTIAIIGAAFIGEWAEGSIVVILFAISEALE
;
A
#
# COMPACT_ATOMS: atom_id res chain seq x y z
N MET A 1 14.18 -11.12 42.09
CA MET A 1 12.81 -11.17 41.55
C MET A 1 12.79 -10.19 40.38
N SER A 2 12.74 -10.65 39.13
CA SER A 2 12.75 -9.76 37.96
C SER A 2 11.30 -9.45 37.60
N GLU A 3 10.83 -8.23 37.89
CA GLU A 3 9.56 -7.74 37.36
C GLU A 3 9.67 -7.74 35.84
N LYS A 4 8.93 -8.64 35.17
CA LYS A 4 8.84 -8.63 33.70
C LYS A 4 8.16 -7.34 33.29
N MET A 5 8.93 -6.36 32.82
CA MET A 5 8.42 -5.24 32.04
C MET A 5 7.63 -5.82 30.85
N THR A 6 6.34 -5.52 30.79
CA THR A 6 5.48 -5.95 29.69
C THR A 6 5.76 -5.06 28.49
N GLU A 7 6.46 -5.59 27.49
CA GLU A 7 6.49 -4.99 26.16
C GLU A 7 5.16 -5.27 25.47
N LYS A 8 4.49 -4.22 24.99
CA LYS A 8 3.26 -4.31 24.19
C LYS A 8 3.48 -3.61 22.87
N THR A 9 3.09 -4.26 21.79
CA THR A 9 3.12 -3.67 20.45
C THR A 9 1.72 -3.20 20.07
N TYR A 10 1.66 -2.02 19.46
CA TYR A 10 0.44 -1.42 18.93
C TYR A 10 0.64 -1.04 17.46
N ARG A 11 -0.43 -1.12 16.67
CA ARG A 11 -0.47 -0.64 15.29
C ARG A 11 -0.97 0.80 15.26
N ILE A 12 -0.35 1.62 14.43
CA ILE A 12 -0.66 3.04 14.27
C ILE A 12 -1.31 3.23 12.91
N GLU A 13 -2.47 3.90 12.87
CA GLU A 13 -3.11 4.35 11.63
C GLU A 13 -2.93 5.88 11.49
N GLY A 14 -2.73 6.37 10.26
CA GLY A 14 -2.53 7.79 9.97
C GLY A 14 -1.08 8.28 10.01
N LEU A 15 -0.10 7.40 10.26
CA LEU A 15 1.31 7.78 10.33
C LEU A 15 1.91 7.98 8.92
N SER A 16 1.96 9.23 8.45
CA SER A 16 2.35 9.57 7.07
C SER A 16 3.77 10.11 6.90
N CYS A 17 4.45 10.47 8.00
CA CYS A 17 5.76 11.15 7.93
C CYS A 17 6.76 10.61 8.96
N ALA A 18 8.01 10.41 8.53
CA ALA A 18 9.10 9.95 9.40
C ALA A 18 9.42 10.93 10.55
N ASN A 19 9.28 12.23 10.33
CA ASN A 19 9.42 13.23 11.40
C ASN A 19 8.29 13.13 12.42
N CYS A 20 7.07 12.85 11.97
CA CYS A 20 5.91 12.65 12.84
C CYS A 20 6.05 11.37 13.66
N ALA A 21 6.60 10.31 13.07
CA ALA A 21 6.96 9.09 13.79
C ALA A 21 7.97 9.34 14.92
N GLY A 22 9.04 10.10 14.63
CA GLY A 22 10.03 10.48 15.64
C GLY A 22 9.45 11.39 16.74
N LYS A 23 8.51 12.27 16.40
CA LYS A 23 7.79 13.12 17.37
C LYS A 23 6.85 12.28 18.25
N PHE A 24 6.10 11.38 17.65
CA PHE A 24 5.21 10.45 18.35
C PHE A 24 5.99 9.57 19.33
N GLU A 25 7.11 8.98 18.89
CA GLU A 25 7.98 8.17 19.76
C GLU A 25 8.44 8.97 20.99
N LYS A 26 8.87 10.22 20.80
CA LYS A 26 9.29 11.10 21.90
C LYS A 26 8.16 11.42 22.86
N ASN A 27 6.95 11.66 22.35
CA ASN A 27 5.79 11.92 23.19
C ASN A 27 5.43 10.69 24.04
N VAL A 28 5.44 9.50 23.44
CA VAL A 28 5.15 8.25 24.15
C VAL A 28 6.20 7.94 25.21
N LYS A 29 7.49 8.21 24.94
CA LYS A 29 8.57 8.12 25.96
C LYS A 29 8.38 9.04 27.16
N GLN A 30 7.60 10.11 27.04
CA GLN A 30 7.33 11.05 28.12
C GLN A 30 6.07 10.69 28.93
N LEU A 31 5.30 9.68 28.50
CA LEU A 31 4.10 9.26 29.21
C LEU A 31 4.46 8.61 30.56
N PRO A 32 3.66 8.87 31.61
CA PRO A 32 3.88 8.26 32.91
C PRO A 32 3.72 6.74 32.83
N GLY A 33 4.71 5.99 33.32
CA GLY A 33 4.68 4.52 33.29
C GLY A 33 5.30 3.89 32.05
N VAL A 34 5.73 4.69 31.05
CA VAL A 34 6.52 4.21 29.91
C VAL A 34 8.02 4.27 30.25
N THR A 35 8.69 3.11 30.22
CA THR A 35 10.15 3.02 30.40
C THR A 35 10.87 3.26 29.07
N ASN A 36 10.33 2.70 27.99
CA ASN A 36 10.88 2.85 26.65
C ASN A 36 9.77 2.72 25.60
N ALA A 37 9.96 3.38 24.46
CA ALA A 37 9.07 3.23 23.32
C ALA A 37 9.87 3.32 22.02
N THR A 38 9.57 2.48 21.03
CA THR A 38 10.26 2.52 19.73
C THR A 38 9.23 2.43 18.62
N VAL A 39 9.26 3.38 17.70
CA VAL A 39 8.37 3.38 16.53
C VAL A 39 9.10 2.74 15.36
N ASN A 40 8.48 1.72 14.77
CA ASN A 40 8.86 1.20 13.47
C ASN A 40 7.95 1.83 12.41
N PHE A 41 8.45 2.90 11.78
CA PHE A 41 7.71 3.65 10.77
C PHE A 41 7.30 2.75 9.60
N GLY A 42 8.23 1.93 9.07
CA GLY A 42 7.93 1.02 7.95
C GLY A 42 6.90 -0.05 8.28
N ALA A 43 6.85 -0.51 9.54
CA ALA A 43 5.83 -1.48 9.98
C ALA A 43 4.53 -0.83 10.48
N SER A 44 4.45 0.51 10.54
CA SER A 44 3.35 1.25 11.18
C SER A 44 3.02 0.75 12.59
N LYS A 45 4.06 0.47 13.39
CA LYS A 45 3.94 -0.11 14.74
C LYS A 45 4.76 0.66 15.76
N ILE A 46 4.30 0.64 17.02
CA ILE A 46 5.06 1.10 18.18
C ILE A 46 5.17 -0.02 19.20
N SER A 47 6.40 -0.33 19.62
CA SER A 47 6.67 -1.16 20.80
C SER A 47 6.80 -0.27 22.01
N VAL A 48 5.99 -0.50 23.04
CA VAL A 48 6.00 0.24 24.29
C VAL A 48 6.34 -0.70 25.43
N GLU A 49 7.42 -0.40 26.16
CA GLU A 49 7.81 -1.07 27.38
C GLU A 49 7.31 -0.27 28.58
N GLY A 50 6.32 -0.79 29.30
CA GLY A 50 5.76 -0.11 30.46
C GLY A 50 4.28 -0.39 30.68
N GLN A 51 3.66 0.45 31.50
CA GLN A 51 2.22 0.46 31.76
C GLN A 51 1.64 1.74 31.17
N THR A 52 0.94 1.61 30.05
CA THR A 52 0.18 2.70 29.42
C THR A 52 -1.11 2.14 28.82
N THR A 53 -2.09 3.02 28.63
CA THR A 53 -3.40 2.76 28.03
C THR A 53 -3.44 3.19 26.57
N ILE A 54 -4.42 2.71 25.81
CA ILE A 54 -4.55 3.08 24.38
C ILE A 54 -4.91 4.57 24.28
N GLU A 55 -5.73 5.05 25.20
CA GLU A 55 -6.19 6.44 25.29
C GLU A 55 -5.02 7.41 25.48
N GLU A 56 -4.04 7.08 26.33
CA GLU A 56 -2.82 7.89 26.52
C GLU A 56 -1.94 7.91 25.27
N LEU A 57 -1.88 6.80 24.52
CA LEU A 57 -1.14 6.71 23.26
C LEU A 57 -1.82 7.54 22.17
N GLU A 58 -3.15 7.50 22.08
CA GLU A 58 -3.92 8.34 21.15
C GLU A 58 -3.79 9.82 21.49
N GLU A 59 -3.79 10.19 22.77
CA GLU A 59 -3.53 11.56 23.22
C GLU A 59 -2.13 12.04 22.83
N ALA A 60 -1.10 11.19 23.01
CA ALA A 60 0.27 11.49 22.56
C ALA A 60 0.38 11.65 21.03
N GLY A 61 -0.53 11.02 20.27
CA GLY A 61 -0.66 11.05 18.82
C GLY A 61 -1.70 12.05 18.27
N ALA A 62 -2.37 12.81 19.14
CA ALA A 62 -3.49 13.68 18.76
C ALA A 62 -3.09 14.78 17.75
N PHE A 63 -1.81 15.13 17.66
CA PHE A 63 -1.29 16.10 16.70
C PHE A 63 -1.45 15.68 15.23
N GLU A 64 -1.64 14.39 14.96
CA GLU A 64 -1.92 13.83 13.62
C GLU A 64 -3.25 13.05 13.58
N ASN A 65 -4.05 13.07 14.64
CA ASN A 65 -5.23 12.19 14.81
C ASN A 65 -4.87 10.69 14.63
N LEU A 66 -3.75 10.26 15.21
CA LEU A 66 -3.34 8.85 15.14
C LEU A 66 -4.33 7.96 15.89
N ILE A 67 -4.72 6.86 15.26
CA ILE A 67 -5.57 5.82 15.87
C ILE A 67 -4.68 4.65 16.26
N ILE A 68 -4.79 4.20 17.50
CA ILE A 68 -3.92 3.17 18.07
C ILE A 68 -4.72 1.89 18.26
N ARG A 69 -4.33 0.82 17.54
CA ARG A 69 -4.95 -0.50 17.67
C ARG A 69 -4.02 -1.48 18.35
N ASN A 70 -4.60 -2.37 19.15
CA ASN A 70 -3.85 -3.42 19.82
C ASN A 70 -3.38 -4.46 18.78
N ASP A 71 -2.07 -4.74 18.73
CA ASP A 71 -1.48 -5.74 17.80
C ASP A 71 -1.66 -7.19 18.31
N GLN A 72 -2.37 -7.39 19.44
CA GLN A 72 -2.65 -8.71 20.02
C GLN A 72 -3.84 -9.47 19.41
N GLU A 73 -4.26 -9.13 18.20
CA GLU A 73 -4.85 -10.14 17.31
C GLU A 73 -3.74 -11.03 16.76
N ASN A 74 -3.46 -12.11 17.51
CA ASN A 74 -2.63 -13.28 17.21
C ASN A 74 -1.99 -13.31 15.80
N PRO A 75 -0.73 -12.85 15.63
CA PRO A 75 -0.03 -12.86 14.35
C PRO A 75 0.40 -14.25 13.86
N GLU A 76 0.26 -15.32 14.67
CA GLU A 76 0.82 -16.65 14.37
C GLU A 76 -0.14 -17.64 13.69
N GLN A 77 -1.44 -17.33 13.54
CA GLN A 77 -2.40 -18.23 12.85
C GLN A 77 -2.92 -17.76 11.48
N VAL A 78 -2.49 -16.60 10.97
CA VAL A 78 -2.78 -16.17 9.58
C VAL A 78 -1.51 -16.13 8.73
N ARG A 79 -0.65 -17.14 8.89
CA ARG A 79 0.27 -17.57 7.81
C ARG A 79 -0.40 -18.62 6.92
N SER A 80 -1.69 -18.45 6.63
CA SER A 80 -2.27 -19.14 5.48
C SER A 80 -1.93 -18.31 4.24
N LYS A 81 -1.30 -18.98 3.29
CA LYS A 81 -0.98 -18.49 1.94
C LYS A 81 -2.21 -17.97 1.15
N GLU A 82 -3.40 -17.93 1.77
CA GLU A 82 -4.65 -17.44 1.19
C GLU A 82 -4.82 -15.92 1.23
N SER A 83 -4.21 -15.21 2.19
CA SER A 83 -4.50 -13.75 2.36
C SER A 83 -3.82 -12.88 1.29
N PHE A 84 -2.62 -13.23 0.83
CA PHE A 84 -1.92 -12.50 -0.23
C PHE A 84 -2.62 -12.65 -1.59
N ILE A 85 -3.12 -13.85 -1.90
CA ILE A 85 -3.84 -14.15 -3.15
C ILE A 85 -5.21 -13.47 -3.18
N LYS A 86 -5.94 -13.48 -2.05
CA LYS A 86 -7.25 -12.82 -1.96
C LYS A 86 -7.14 -11.29 -1.99
N ARG A 87 -6.07 -10.72 -1.40
CA ARG A 87 -5.81 -9.28 -1.38
C ARG A 87 -5.32 -8.73 -2.71
N ASN A 88 -4.53 -9.50 -3.44
CA ASN A 88 -3.91 -9.06 -4.71
C ASN A 88 -4.47 -9.83 -5.92
N ILE A 89 -5.72 -10.29 -5.85
CA ILE A 89 -6.35 -11.08 -6.93
C ILE A 89 -6.45 -10.28 -8.24
N ALA A 90 -6.66 -8.96 -8.16
CA ALA A 90 -6.66 -8.07 -9.32
C ALA A 90 -5.30 -8.04 -10.04
N LEU A 91 -4.19 -8.17 -9.31
CA LEU A 91 -2.84 -8.27 -9.87
C LEU A 91 -2.62 -9.61 -10.57
N ILE A 92 -3.06 -10.70 -9.96
CA ILE A 92 -2.94 -12.03 -10.54
C ILE A 92 -3.79 -12.13 -11.82
N ILE A 93 -4.99 -11.55 -11.79
CA ILE A 93 -5.90 -11.50 -12.94
C ILE A 93 -5.27 -10.64 -14.05
N SER A 94 -4.83 -9.41 -13.75
CA SER A 94 -4.22 -8.52 -14.74
C SER A 94 -2.94 -9.11 -15.33
N LEU A 95 -2.07 -9.72 -14.52
CA LEU A 95 -0.88 -10.44 -14.99
C LEU A 95 -1.25 -11.60 -15.91
N GLY A 96 -2.29 -12.36 -15.58
CA GLY A 96 -2.83 -13.41 -16.42
C GLY A 96 -3.33 -12.88 -17.78
N PHE A 97 -4.08 -11.77 -17.77
CA PHE A 97 -4.55 -11.12 -19.00
C PHE A 97 -3.40 -10.60 -19.86
N ILE A 98 -2.36 -10.00 -19.26
CA ILE A 98 -1.17 -9.55 -19.99
C ILE A 98 -0.43 -10.73 -20.61
N LEU A 99 -0.26 -11.85 -19.88
CA LEU A 99 0.35 -13.05 -20.43
C LEU A 99 -0.42 -13.61 -21.62
N VAL A 100 -1.75 -13.69 -21.53
CA VAL A 100 -2.60 -14.13 -22.65
C VAL A 100 -2.52 -13.14 -23.82
N ALA A 101 -2.45 -11.84 -23.55
CA ALA A 101 -2.29 -10.80 -24.58
C ALA A 101 -0.95 -10.95 -25.32
N VAL A 102 0.15 -11.18 -24.60
CA VAL A 102 1.49 -11.40 -25.19
C VAL A 102 1.52 -12.68 -26.03
N ILE A 103 0.91 -13.77 -25.56
CA ILE A 103 0.81 -15.02 -26.32
C ILE A 103 -0.04 -14.83 -27.59
N SER A 104 -1.14 -14.08 -27.49
CA SER A 104 -1.98 -13.71 -28.63
C SER A 104 -1.20 -12.86 -29.63
N GLN A 105 -0.43 -11.88 -29.17
CA GLN A 105 0.43 -11.04 -30.00
C GLN A 105 1.44 -11.86 -30.80
N LEU A 106 2.08 -12.85 -30.16
CA LEU A 106 3.05 -13.74 -30.83
C LEU A 106 2.40 -14.67 -31.87
N SER A 107 1.13 -15.04 -31.68
CA SER A 107 0.44 -16.00 -32.55
C SER A 107 -0.30 -15.34 -33.71
N LEU A 108 -0.98 -14.22 -33.44
CA LEU A 108 -1.91 -13.56 -34.34
C LEU A 108 -1.34 -12.23 -34.90
N GLY A 109 -0.25 -11.71 -34.34
CA GLY A 109 0.30 -10.41 -34.69
C GLY A 109 -0.37 -9.24 -33.94
N GLU A 110 0.31 -8.08 -33.96
CA GLU A 110 -0.04 -6.89 -33.18
C GLU A 110 -1.37 -6.25 -33.57
N ASP A 111 -1.81 -6.44 -34.82
CA ASP A 111 -2.98 -5.74 -35.37
C ASP A 111 -4.32 -6.42 -35.12
N HIS A 112 -4.32 -7.63 -34.56
CA HIS A 112 -5.58 -8.29 -34.26
C HIS A 112 -6.32 -7.59 -33.12
N LEU A 113 -7.59 -7.24 -33.37
CA LEU A 113 -8.48 -6.56 -32.42
C LEU A 113 -8.56 -7.26 -31.06
N LEU A 114 -8.41 -8.59 -31.04
CA LEU A 114 -8.44 -9.39 -29.83
C LEU A 114 -7.24 -9.13 -28.91
N THR A 115 -6.04 -8.94 -29.48
CA THR A 115 -4.82 -8.59 -28.73
C THR A 115 -4.97 -7.21 -28.09
N LYS A 116 -5.44 -6.21 -28.84
CA LYS A 116 -5.70 -4.85 -28.32
C LYS A 116 -6.75 -4.87 -27.21
N ALA A 117 -7.84 -5.62 -27.37
CA ALA A 117 -8.89 -5.75 -26.36
C ALA A 117 -8.37 -6.37 -25.05
N LEU A 118 -7.49 -7.39 -25.12
CA LEU A 118 -6.89 -8.00 -23.94
C LEU A 118 -5.99 -7.02 -23.17
N TYR A 119 -5.18 -6.23 -23.86
CA TYR A 119 -4.35 -5.19 -23.22
C TYR A 119 -5.19 -4.11 -22.56
N ILE A 120 -6.27 -3.65 -23.22
CA ILE A 120 -7.19 -2.68 -22.64
C ILE A 120 -7.84 -3.24 -21.36
N LEU A 121 -8.29 -4.50 -21.39
CA LEU A 121 -8.85 -5.15 -20.20
C LEU A 121 -7.82 -5.26 -19.07
N ALA A 122 -6.57 -5.61 -19.40
CA ALA A 122 -5.50 -5.67 -18.42
C ALA A 122 -5.22 -4.30 -17.78
N ILE A 123 -5.17 -3.23 -18.58
CA ILE A 123 -4.97 -1.86 -18.11
C ILE A 123 -6.11 -1.45 -17.16
N ILE A 124 -7.36 -1.71 -17.55
CA ILE A 124 -8.52 -1.32 -16.73
C ILE A 124 -8.56 -2.11 -15.41
N ILE A 125 -8.31 -3.42 -15.45
CA ILE A 125 -8.38 -4.27 -14.25
C ILE A 125 -7.18 -4.02 -13.33
N GLY A 126 -5.97 -3.92 -13.88
CA GLY A 126 -4.74 -3.77 -13.11
C GLY A 126 -4.48 -2.33 -12.65
N GLY A 127 -5.00 -1.34 -13.38
CA GLY A 127 -4.79 0.08 -13.11
C GLY A 127 -5.95 0.77 -12.41
N TYR A 128 -6.99 0.04 -11.98
CA TYR A 128 -8.21 0.66 -11.42
C TYR A 128 -7.90 1.60 -10.23
N ASP A 129 -7.10 1.13 -9.26
CA ASP A 129 -6.73 1.94 -8.09
C ASP A 129 -5.81 3.10 -8.49
N LEU A 130 -4.79 2.84 -9.32
CA LEU A 130 -3.90 3.85 -9.90
C LEU A 130 -4.66 4.99 -10.58
N PHE A 131 -5.64 4.69 -11.44
CA PHE A 131 -6.41 5.70 -12.16
C PHE A 131 -7.32 6.48 -11.22
N LYS A 132 -7.89 5.81 -10.22
CA LYS A 132 -8.77 6.46 -9.25
C LYS A 132 -8.01 7.48 -8.40
N GLU A 133 -6.83 7.10 -7.91
CA GLU A 133 -5.96 7.96 -7.12
C GLU A 133 -5.35 9.06 -7.98
N GLY A 134 -4.71 8.70 -9.10
CA GLY A 134 -4.10 9.66 -10.01
C GLY A 134 -5.08 10.69 -10.57
N PHE A 135 -6.35 10.32 -10.82
CA PHE A 135 -7.37 11.28 -11.23
C PHE A 135 -7.83 12.20 -10.09
N SER A 136 -7.97 11.66 -8.86
CA SER A 136 -8.27 12.44 -7.66
C SER A 136 -7.18 13.49 -7.39
N ASP A 137 -5.92 13.08 -7.46
CA ASP A 137 -4.77 13.95 -7.18
C ASP A 137 -4.63 15.05 -8.23
N LEU A 138 -4.83 14.70 -9.50
CA LEU A 138 -4.85 15.66 -10.59
C LEU A 138 -5.93 16.75 -10.41
N ILE A 139 -7.13 16.39 -9.94
CA ILE A 139 -8.20 17.36 -9.65
C ILE A 139 -7.81 18.30 -8.50
N LYS A 140 -7.13 17.77 -7.48
CA LYS A 140 -6.66 18.55 -6.33
C LYS A 140 -5.44 19.42 -6.66
N LEU A 141 -4.91 19.33 -7.89
CA LEU A 141 -3.65 19.94 -8.32
C LEU A 141 -2.46 19.47 -7.48
N ASP A 142 -2.53 18.25 -6.96
CA ASP A 142 -1.41 17.58 -6.33
C ASP A 142 -0.72 16.69 -7.37
N PHE A 143 0.53 16.99 -7.69
CA PHE A 143 1.27 16.28 -8.74
C PHE A 143 2.02 15.09 -8.12
N SER A 144 1.25 14.05 -7.79
CA SER A 144 1.73 12.78 -7.27
C SER A 144 2.34 11.90 -8.36
N MET A 145 3.02 10.81 -7.98
CA MET A 145 3.60 9.85 -8.94
C MET A 145 2.49 9.17 -9.77
N GLU A 146 1.36 8.89 -9.13
CA GLU A 146 0.15 8.27 -9.66
C GLU A 146 -0.49 9.13 -10.74
N SER A 147 -0.47 10.47 -10.55
CA SER A 147 -0.97 11.43 -11.54
C SER A 147 -0.16 11.40 -12.84
N LEU A 148 1.19 11.39 -12.74
CA LEU A 148 2.09 11.32 -13.89
C LEU A 148 1.93 10.00 -14.65
N MET A 149 1.81 8.89 -13.93
CA MET A 149 1.60 7.57 -14.52
C MET A 149 0.26 7.46 -15.22
N THR A 150 -0.81 7.99 -14.62
CA THR A 150 -2.14 8.05 -15.24
C THR A 150 -2.09 8.82 -16.57
N ILE A 151 -1.42 9.97 -16.61
CA ILE A 151 -1.24 10.75 -17.84
C ILE A 151 -0.44 9.95 -18.88
N ALA A 152 0.62 9.27 -18.47
CA ALA A 152 1.45 8.46 -19.36
C ALA A 152 0.64 7.31 -20.00
N ILE A 153 -0.17 6.60 -19.22
CA ILE A 153 -0.98 5.48 -19.72
C ILE A 153 -2.09 5.97 -20.66
N ILE A 154 -2.72 7.10 -20.34
CA ILE A 154 -3.70 7.74 -21.24
C ILE A 154 -3.01 8.16 -22.54
N GLY A 155 -1.80 8.71 -22.47
CA GLY A 155 -0.98 9.05 -23.63
C GLY A 155 -0.70 7.82 -24.51
N ALA A 156 -0.26 6.71 -23.90
CA ALA A 156 -0.03 5.43 -24.57
C ALA A 156 -1.30 4.91 -25.29
N ALA A 157 -2.47 5.05 -24.66
CA ALA A 157 -3.74 4.70 -25.26
C ALA A 157 -4.08 5.54 -26.51
N PHE A 158 -3.75 6.84 -26.51
CA PHE A 158 -3.98 7.71 -27.68
C PHE A 158 -3.06 7.42 -28.86
N ILE A 159 -1.81 7.01 -28.61
CA ILE A 159 -0.87 6.64 -29.67
C ILE A 159 -1.07 5.19 -30.17
N GLY A 160 -1.91 4.41 -29.48
CA GLY A 160 -2.21 3.02 -29.84
C GLY A 160 -1.22 1.99 -29.28
N GLU A 161 -0.30 2.42 -28.41
CA GLU A 161 0.71 1.58 -27.75
C GLU A 161 0.13 0.92 -26.48
N TRP A 162 -0.89 0.08 -26.68
CA TRP A 162 -1.60 -0.60 -25.59
C TRP A 162 -0.70 -1.55 -24.79
N ALA A 163 0.29 -2.16 -25.46
CA ALA A 163 1.24 -3.05 -24.82
C ALA A 163 2.12 -2.28 -23.81
N GLU A 164 2.69 -1.14 -24.21
CA GLU A 164 3.54 -0.31 -23.36
C GLU A 164 2.77 0.22 -22.14
N GLY A 165 1.55 0.73 -22.35
CA GLY A 165 0.68 1.17 -21.27
C GLY A 165 0.37 0.06 -20.26
N SER A 166 0.12 -1.17 -20.73
CA SER A 166 -0.15 -2.31 -19.85
C SER A 166 1.06 -2.73 -19.01
N ILE A 167 2.28 -2.61 -19.57
CA ILE A 167 3.52 -2.94 -18.85
C ILE A 167 3.75 -1.95 -17.71
N VAL A 168 3.52 -0.66 -17.95
CA VAL A 168 3.64 0.37 -16.90
C VAL A 168 2.67 0.10 -15.76
N VAL A 169 1.41 -0.21 -16.08
CA VAL A 169 0.37 -0.54 -15.09
C VAL A 169 0.77 -1.74 -14.23
N ILE A 170 1.24 -2.84 -14.83
CA ILE A 170 1.57 -4.03 -14.05
C ILE A 170 2.80 -3.82 -13.17
N LEU A 171 3.81 -3.08 -13.64
CA LEU A 171 5.00 -2.79 -12.84
C LEU A 171 4.66 -1.92 -11.62
N PHE A 172 3.78 -0.93 -11.80
CA PHE A 172 3.27 -0.13 -10.68
C PHE A 172 2.53 -1.00 -9.67
N ALA A 173 1.59 -1.79 -10.16
CA ALA A 173 0.74 -2.60 -9.32
C ALA A 173 1.53 -3.69 -8.57
N ILE A 174 2.64 -4.17 -9.14
CA ILE A 174 3.63 -5.01 -8.44
C ILE A 174 4.37 -4.22 -7.35
N SER A 175 4.78 -2.98 -7.64
CA SER A 175 5.46 -2.12 -6.65
C SER A 175 4.57 -1.87 -5.43
N GLU A 176 3.32 -1.49 -5.64
CA GLU A 176 2.33 -1.24 -4.59
C GLU A 176 2.01 -2.51 -3.77
N ALA A 177 2.06 -3.68 -4.41
CA ALA A 177 1.90 -4.96 -3.71
C ALA A 177 3.07 -5.35 -2.80
N LEU A 178 4.26 -4.81 -3.08
CA LEU A 178 5.49 -5.08 -2.35
C LEU A 178 5.73 -4.09 -1.22
N GLU A 179 5.08 -2.93 -1.28
CA GLU A 179 4.99 -1.96 -0.19
C GLU A 179 4.15 -2.51 0.99
#